data_AF-A0A0A1GVH0-F1
#
_entry.id   AF-A0A0A1GVH0-F1
#
_cell.length_a   1.000
_cell.length_b   1.000
_cell.length_c   1.000
_cell.angle_alpha   90.00
_cell.angle_beta   90.00
_cell.angle_gamma   90.00
#
_symmetry.space_group_name_H-M   'P 1'
#
loop_
_entity.id
_entity.type
_entity.pdbx_description
1 polymer ?
#
loop_
_entity_poly.entity_id
_entity_poly.type
_entity_poly.pdbx_seq_one_letter_code
_entity_poly.pdbx_strand_id
1 'polypeptide(L)'
;MFKKQTGKLKQQYDQQLLQLIYMTKADWDHAKETQAAVYESETDNELAMNTKLQEKKYLYLYREARRRQVHGQIQPSMVER
;
A
#
# COMPACT_ATOMS: atom_id res chain seq x y z
N MET A 1 -21.56 27.30 0.13
CA MET A 1 -20.33 27.11 -0.67
C MET A 1 -19.27 26.26 0.03
N PHE A 2 -19.06 26.38 1.34
CA PHE A 2 -18.06 25.60 2.10
C PHE A 2 -18.21 24.07 2.06
N LYS A 3 -19.44 23.53 2.21
CA LYS A 3 -19.68 22.06 2.16
C LYS A 3 -19.30 21.40 0.82
N LYS A 4 -19.32 22.15 -0.29
CA LYS A 4 -18.88 21.65 -1.61
C LYS A 4 -17.35 21.59 -1.70
N GLN A 5 -16.64 22.53 -1.07
CA GLN A 5 -15.18 22.55 -1.03
C GLN A 5 -14.63 21.42 -0.15
N THR A 6 -15.28 21.15 0.99
CA THR A 6 -14.89 20.02 1.87
C THR A 6 -15.12 18.66 1.21
N GLY A 7 -16.19 18.50 0.43
CA GLY A 7 -16.43 17.28 -0.37
C GLY A 7 -15.34 17.05 -1.43
N LYS A 8 -14.93 18.11 -2.15
CA LYS A 8 -13.83 18.03 -3.13
C LYS A 8 -12.50 17.68 -2.48
N LEU A 9 -12.18 18.29 -1.34
CA LEU A 9 -10.94 18.00 -0.60
C LEU A 9 -10.90 16.55 -0.12
N LYS A 10 -12.02 16.02 0.38
CA LYS A 10 -12.12 14.60 0.75
C LYS A 10 -11.85 13.69 -0.46
N GLN A 11 -12.47 13.98 -1.60
CA GLN A 11 -12.27 13.18 -2.82
C GLN A 11 -10.81 13.20 -3.29
N GLN A 12 -10.15 14.36 -3.29
CA GLN A 12 -8.74 14.48 -3.67
C GLN A 12 -7.84 13.68 -2.74
N TYR A 13 -8.06 13.77 -1.43
CA TYR A 13 -7.32 12.99 -0.44
C TYR A 13 -7.52 11.48 -0.65
N ASP A 14 -8.77 11.05 -0.83
CA ASP A 14 -9.12 9.65 -1.04
C ASP A 14 -8.45 9.09 -2.32
N GLN A 15 -8.39 9.89 -3.40
CA GLN A 15 -7.66 9.53 -4.63
C GLN A 15 -6.15 9.42 -4.40
N GLN A 16 -5.55 10.38 -3.69
CA GLN A 16 -4.12 10.34 -3.36
C GLN A 16 -3.77 9.14 -2.48
N LEU A 17 -4.63 8.80 -1.52
CA LEU A 17 -4.45 7.63 -0.67
C LEU A 17 -4.49 6.33 -1.48
N LEU A 18 -5.44 6.21 -2.42
CA LEU A 18 -5.50 5.04 -3.32
C LEU A 18 -4.23 4.92 -4.18
N GLN A 19 -3.80 6.03 -4.79
CA GLN A 19 -2.57 6.05 -5.60
C GLN A 19 -1.36 5.62 -4.76
N LEU A 20 -1.25 6.13 -3.54
CA LEU A 20 -0.17 5.77 -2.63
C LEU A 20 -0.20 4.27 -2.25
N ILE A 21 -1.39 3.71 -2.00
CA ILE A 21 -1.55 2.27 -1.75
C ILE A 21 -1.05 1.44 -2.95
N TYR A 22 -1.42 1.82 -4.17
CA TYR A 22 -0.96 1.11 -5.38
C TYR A 22 0.55 1.18 -5.56
N MET A 23 1.15 2.36 -5.37
CA MET A 23 2.59 2.53 -5.45
C MET A 23 3.32 1.70 -4.38
N THR A 24 2.90 1.80 -3.11
CA THR A 24 3.52 1.03 -2.02
C THR A 24 3.35 -0.47 -2.19
N LYS A 25 2.23 -0.91 -2.79
CA LYS A 25 2.06 -2.33 -3.14
C LYS A 25 3.08 -2.76 -4.21
N ALA A 26 3.25 -1.98 -5.27
CA ALA A 26 4.23 -2.27 -6.31
C ALA A 26 5.65 -2.34 -5.74
N ASP A 27 6.00 -1.40 -4.83
CA ASP A 27 7.30 -1.42 -4.13
C ASP A 27 7.49 -2.69 -3.29
N TRP A 28 6.43 -3.13 -2.60
CA TRP A 28 6.46 -4.37 -1.82
C TRP A 28 6.60 -5.61 -2.72
N ASP A 29 5.87 -5.65 -3.83
CA ASP A 29 5.97 -6.76 -4.80
C ASP A 29 7.39 -6.84 -5.38
N HIS A 30 7.97 -5.70 -5.76
CA HIS A 30 9.35 -5.62 -6.25
C HIS A 30 10.40 -6.03 -5.20
N ALA A 31 10.20 -5.63 -3.93
CA ALA A 31 11.09 -6.03 -2.84
C ALA A 31 11.07 -7.54 -2.60
N LYS A 32 9.89 -8.17 -2.68
CA LYS A 32 9.75 -9.64 -2.59
C LYS A 32 10.47 -10.35 -3.74
N GLU A 33 10.31 -9.88 -4.97
CA GLU A 33 10.99 -10.44 -6.14
C GLU A 33 12.52 -10.35 -6.00
N THR A 34 13.00 -9.19 -5.56
CA THR A 34 14.44 -8.95 -5.30
C THR A 34 14.98 -9.87 -4.22
N GLN A 35 14.28 -9.98 -3.09
CA GLN A 35 14.67 -10.87 -2.00
C GLN A 35 14.72 -12.33 -2.46
N ALA A 36 13.71 -12.79 -3.21
CA ALA A 36 13.65 -14.15 -3.71
C ALA A 36 14.84 -14.47 -4.65
N ALA A 37 15.24 -13.52 -5.51
CA ALA A 37 16.39 -13.70 -6.40
C ALA A 37 17.73 -13.75 -5.66
N VAL A 38 17.86 -13.06 -4.52
CA VAL A 38 19.12 -12.98 -3.74
C VAL A 38 19.22 -14.10 -2.69
N TYR A 39 18.10 -14.70 -2.26
CA TYR A 39 18.11 -15.86 -1.36
C TYR A 39 18.90 -17.06 -1.93
N GLU A 40 19.02 -17.13 -3.26
CA GLU A 40 19.90 -18.10 -3.95
C GLU A 40 21.41 -17.84 -3.67
N SER A 41 21.76 -16.70 -3.05
CA SER A 41 23.12 -16.22 -2.76
C SER A 41 23.33 -15.80 -1.29
N GLU A 42 22.99 -16.65 -0.32
CA GLU A 42 23.45 -16.70 1.09
C GLU A 42 23.58 -15.41 1.96
N THR A 43 23.03 -14.24 1.57
CA THR A 43 23.30 -12.95 2.25
C THR A 43 22.03 -12.10 2.47
N ASP A 44 20.99 -12.65 3.12
CA ASP A 44 19.61 -12.12 2.98
C ASP A 44 19.01 -11.25 4.12
N ASN A 45 19.79 -10.81 5.12
CA ASN A 45 19.16 -10.13 6.28
C ASN A 45 18.57 -8.74 5.93
N GLU A 46 19.30 -7.90 5.18
CA GLU A 46 18.85 -6.54 4.87
C GLU A 46 17.66 -6.51 3.90
N LEU A 47 17.65 -7.40 2.91
CA LEU A 47 16.55 -7.51 1.94
C LEU A 47 15.27 -8.01 2.61
N ALA A 48 15.36 -9.01 3.49
CA ALA A 48 14.24 -9.45 4.31
C ALA A 48 13.66 -8.32 5.17
N MET A 49 14.52 -7.50 5.78
CA MET A 49 14.07 -6.34 6.54
C MET A 49 13.39 -5.29 5.66
N ASN A 50 13.92 -4.99 4.47
CA ASN A 50 13.32 -4.05 3.53
C ASN A 50 11.95 -4.55 3.04
N THR A 51 11.82 -5.81 2.64
CA THR A 51 10.55 -6.42 2.24
C THR A 51 9.50 -6.29 3.34
N LYS A 52 9.87 -6.58 4.58
CA LYS A 52 8.99 -6.47 5.74
C LYS A 52 8.59 -5.01 6.02
N LEU A 53 9.50 -4.06 5.83
CA LEU A 53 9.20 -2.64 5.95
C LEU A 53 8.14 -2.20 4.92
N GLN A 54 8.28 -2.58 3.65
CA GLN A 54 7.31 -2.24 2.61
C GLN A 54 5.94 -2.88 2.87
N GLU A 55 5.92 -4.13 3.34
CA GLU A 55 4.69 -4.81 3.79
C GLU A 55 3.97 -4.00 4.88
N LYS A 56 4.69 -3.53 5.92
CA LYS A 56 4.07 -2.74 7.00
C LYS A 56 3.54 -1.40 6.52
N LYS A 57 4.22 -0.73 5.58
CA LYS A 57 3.71 0.51 4.95
C LYS A 57 2.42 0.24 4.19
N TYR A 58 2.38 -0.80 3.36
CA TYR A 58 1.19 -1.19 2.61
C TYR A 58 0.01 -1.48 3.54
N LEU A 59 0.21 -2.31 4.58
CA LEU A 59 -0.84 -2.66 5.53
C LEU A 59 -1.36 -1.46 6.32
N TYR A 60 -0.49 -0.52 6.68
CA TYR A 60 -0.89 0.72 7.34
C TYR A 60 -1.82 1.55 6.44
N LEU A 61 -1.43 1.79 5.19
CA LEU A 61 -2.21 2.57 4.25
C LEU A 61 -3.55 1.90 3.93
N TYR A 62 -3.56 0.57 3.79
CA TYR A 62 -4.78 -0.20 3.57
C TYR A 62 -5.76 -0.07 4.75
N ARG A 63 -5.27 -0.14 5.99
CA ARG A 63 -6.09 0.08 7.20
C ARG A 63 -6.67 1.49 7.24
N GLU A 64 -5.87 2.50 6.87
CA GLU A 64 -6.31 3.88 6.78
C GLU A 64 -7.42 4.07 5.73
N ALA A 65 -7.29 3.47 4.55
CA ALA A 65 -8.33 3.51 3.52
C ALA A 65 -9.63 2.83 3.98
N ARG A 66 -9.52 1.68 4.66
CA ARG A 66 -10.68 0.98 5.23
C ARG A 66 -11.39 1.82 6.29
N ARG A 67 -10.64 2.44 7.21
CA ARG A 67 -11.18 3.33 8.25
C ARG A 67 -11.94 4.52 7.66
N ARG A 68 -11.44 5.07 6.54
CA ARG A 68 -12.02 6.22 5.84
C ARG A 68 -13.16 5.87 4.89
N GLN A 69 -13.48 4.58 4.75
CA GLN A 69 -14.45 4.05 3.79
C GLN A 69 -14.20 4.63 2.40
N VAL A 70 -12.94 4.59 1.95
CA VAL A 70 -12.59 5.09 0.62
C VAL A 70 -13.23 4.16 -0.42
N HIS A 71 -14.26 4.66 -1.09
CA HIS A 71 -14.94 3.96 -2.19
C HIS A 71 -14.16 4.20 -3.49
N GLY A 72 -13.00 3.57 -3.61
CA GLY A 72 -12.32 3.32 -4.88
C GLY A 72 -12.32 1.82 -5.15
N GLN A 73 -11.87 1.37 -6.33
CA GLN A 73 -11.70 -0.05 -6.67
C GLN A 73 -10.62 -0.76 -5.80
N ILE A 74 -10.69 -0.65 -4.48
CA ILE A 74 -9.94 -1.52 -3.58
C ILE A 74 -10.63 -2.87 -3.70
N GLN A 75 -10.11 -3.73 -4.57
CA GLN A 75 -10.64 -5.08 -4.73
C GLN A 75 -10.66 -5.79 -3.37
N PRO A 76 -11.84 -6.23 -2.89
CA PRO A 76 -11.95 -6.94 -1.61
C PRO A 76 -11.12 -8.22 -1.55
N SER A 77 -10.77 -8.79 -2.72
CA SER A 77 -10.03 -10.05 -2.89
C SER A 77 -8.56 -9.99 -2.45
N MET A 78 -8.02 -8.83 -2.07
CA MET A 78 -6.63 -8.74 -1.62
C MET A 78 -6.44 -9.10 -0.13
N VAL A 79 -7.51 -9.53 0.55
CA VAL A 79 -7.47 -10.12 1.89
C VAL A 79 -8.18 -11.48 1.84
N GLU A 80 -7.55 -12.47 1.22
CA GLU A 80 -7.82 -13.87 1.55
C GLU A 80 -6.65 -14.44 2.35
N ARG A 81 -6.98 -14.68 3.63
CA ARG A 81 -6.36 -15.52 4.69
C ARG A 81 -4.87 -15.39 5.01
#